data_AF-A0A1D8CVT2-F1
#
_entry.id   AF-A0A1D8CVT2-F1
#
_cell.length_a   1.000
_cell.length_b   1.000
_cell.length_c   1.000
_cell.angle_alpha   90.00
_cell.angle_beta   90.00
_cell.angle_gamma   90.00
#
_symmetry.space_group_name_H-M   'P 1'
#
loop_
_entity.id
_entity.type
_entity.pdbx_description
1 polymer ?
#
loop_
_entity_poly.entity_id
_entity_poly.type
_entity_poly.pdbx_seq_one_letter_code
_entity_poly.pdbx_strand_id
1 'polypeptide(L)'
;MNKYTKYLVLKSAIEELFGSDSWYALKESNHVPTWRKYAVKTLKAIQVSISESVDVCDTEWRQEIDKLLAAGIKRIEGDKAIDEIIATLAGTLIRVSFTQIGLMPNRKGSSKSVNLRKESWRLNCFRSVIYTQNIKQKEHQFWSKQQQEIGFDAQCDLYYKYIKSKSCTLYSEWCKDIVKF
;
A
#
# COMPACT_ATOMS: atom_id res chain seq x y z
N MET A 1 27.94 17.76 8.96
CA MET A 1 26.84 16.77 9.04
C MET A 1 25.66 17.32 8.22
N ASN A 2 25.16 16.60 7.21
CA ASN A 2 24.07 17.11 6.36
C ASN A 2 22.80 17.33 7.19
N LYS A 3 22.25 18.56 7.16
CA LYS A 3 21.02 18.96 7.88
C LYS A 3 19.80 18.09 7.56
N TYR A 4 19.83 17.35 6.45
CA TYR A 4 18.73 16.50 5.95
C TYR A 4 18.98 14.99 6.15
N THR A 5 20.00 14.62 6.94
CA THR A 5 20.16 13.24 7.44
C THR A 5 18.98 12.85 8.34
N LYS A 6 18.33 13.83 8.98
CA LYS A 6 17.12 13.65 9.81
C LYS A 6 15.92 13.03 9.07
N TYR A 7 15.96 12.98 7.74
CA TYR A 7 14.90 12.41 6.90
C TYR A 7 15.26 11.08 6.25
N LEU A 8 16.25 10.36 6.79
CA LEU A 8 16.73 9.09 6.25
C LEU A 8 15.60 8.07 6.06
N VAL A 9 14.71 7.94 7.05
CA VAL A 9 13.57 7.01 7.01
C VAL A 9 12.66 7.29 5.81
N LEU A 10 12.33 8.56 5.57
CA LEU A 10 11.49 8.94 4.42
C LEU A 10 12.21 8.71 3.09
N LYS A 11 13.51 8.99 3.02
CA LYS A 11 14.31 8.74 1.80
C LYS A 11 14.33 7.24 1.46
N SER A 12 14.54 6.39 2.47
CA SER A 12 14.51 4.93 2.32
C SER A 12 13.14 4.44 1.83
N ALA A 13 12.05 4.94 2.43
CA ALA A 13 10.70 4.57 1.99
C ALA A 13 10.41 5.00 0.54
N ILE A 14 10.91 6.17 0.13
CA ILE A 14 10.78 6.64 -1.27
C ILE A 14 11.63 5.77 -2.22
N GLU A 15 12.81 5.32 -1.77
CA GLU A 15 13.65 4.38 -2.51
C GLU A 15 12.96 3.02 -2.71
N GLU A 16 12.32 2.48 -1.67
CA GLU A 16 11.53 1.25 -1.77
C GLU A 16 10.39 1.38 -2.79
N LEU A 17 9.80 2.57 -2.93
CA LEU A 17 8.71 2.83 -3.86
C LEU A 17 9.17 3.07 -5.31
N PHE A 18 10.30 3.76 -5.52
CA PHE A 18 10.69 4.27 -6.83
C PHE A 18 12.09 3.88 -7.31
N GLY A 19 12.82 3.10 -6.52
CA GLY A 19 14.17 2.62 -6.84
C GLY A 19 15.28 3.64 -6.55
N SER A 20 16.51 3.22 -6.86
CA SER A 20 17.77 3.89 -6.50
C SER A 20 17.90 5.33 -7.03
N ASP A 21 17.30 5.64 -8.18
CA ASP A 21 17.37 7.00 -8.74
C ASP A 21 16.71 8.03 -7.81
N SER A 22 15.65 7.62 -7.11
CA SER A 22 14.98 8.47 -6.13
C SER A 22 15.84 8.73 -4.90
N TRP A 23 16.61 7.72 -4.48
CA TRP A 23 17.59 7.85 -3.42
C TRP A 23 18.67 8.85 -3.79
N TYR A 24 19.32 8.70 -4.95
CA TYR A 24 20.37 9.63 -5.38
C TYR A 24 19.86 11.06 -5.52
N ALA A 25 18.62 11.25 -6.00
CA ALA A 25 18.02 12.55 -6.10
C ALA A 25 17.74 13.22 -4.74
N LEU A 26 17.54 12.45 -3.66
CA LEU A 26 17.14 12.96 -2.35
C LEU A 26 18.26 12.91 -1.28
N LYS A 27 19.24 12.01 -1.42
CA LYS A 27 20.26 11.70 -0.41
C LYS A 27 20.93 12.96 0.14
N GLU A 28 21.43 13.81 -0.74
CA GLU A 28 22.11 15.06 -0.37
C GLU A 28 21.32 16.32 -0.74
N SER A 29 20.08 16.18 -1.24
CA SER A 29 19.34 17.29 -1.81
C SER A 29 18.72 18.20 -0.74
N ASN A 30 19.02 19.49 -0.83
CA ASN A 30 18.31 20.58 -0.19
C ASN A 30 17.33 21.31 -1.15
N HIS A 31 17.16 20.77 -2.36
CA HIS A 31 16.40 21.39 -3.42
C HIS A 31 14.90 21.11 -3.24
N VAL A 32 14.17 22.12 -2.76
CA VAL A 32 12.72 22.04 -2.47
C VAL A 32 11.90 21.45 -3.64
N PRO A 33 12.12 21.84 -4.91
CA PRO A 33 11.40 21.23 -6.03
C PRO A 33 11.62 19.72 -6.18
N THR A 34 12.82 19.21 -5.85
CA THR A 34 13.09 17.77 -5.89
C THR A 34 12.29 17.04 -4.82
N TRP A 35 12.26 17.56 -3.59
CA TRP A 35 11.44 17.01 -2.51
C TRP A 35 9.95 17.04 -2.85
N ARG A 36 9.47 18.16 -3.39
CA ARG A 36 8.09 18.32 -3.86
C ARG A 36 7.73 17.27 -4.91
N LYS A 37 8.60 17.07 -5.91
CA LYS A 37 8.41 16.07 -6.97
C LYS A 37 8.16 14.68 -6.38
N TYR A 38 9.02 14.20 -5.47
CA TYR A 38 8.87 12.86 -4.90
C TYR A 38 7.71 12.74 -3.92
N ALA A 39 7.42 13.79 -3.14
CA ALA A 39 6.27 13.79 -2.24
C ALA A 39 4.93 13.75 -3.01
N VAL A 40 4.79 14.56 -4.08
CA VAL A 40 3.63 14.49 -4.98
C VAL A 40 3.57 13.14 -5.69
N LYS A 41 4.69 12.63 -6.19
CA LYS A 41 4.75 11.31 -6.84
C LYS A 41 4.28 10.20 -5.89
N THR A 42 4.63 10.28 -4.61
CA THR A 42 4.18 9.35 -3.56
C THR A 42 2.66 9.37 -3.40
N LEU A 43 2.04 10.55 -3.25
CA LEU A 43 0.59 10.64 -3.13
C LEU A 43 -0.15 10.16 -4.39
N LYS A 44 0.40 10.44 -5.58
CA LYS A 44 -0.15 9.93 -6.84
C LYS A 44 -0.04 8.41 -6.95
N ALA A 45 1.10 7.83 -6.53
CA ALA A 45 1.29 6.38 -6.51
C ALA A 45 0.28 5.70 -5.57
N ILE A 46 0.01 6.29 -4.41
CA ILE A 46 -1.04 5.82 -3.49
C ILE A 46 -2.41 5.90 -4.15
N GLN A 47 -2.73 7.00 -4.83
CA GLN A 47 -4.02 7.16 -5.53
C GLN A 47 -4.23 6.06 -6.57
N VAL A 48 -3.22 5.80 -7.41
CA VAL A 48 -3.26 4.72 -8.41
C VAL A 48 -3.38 3.37 -7.72
N SER A 49 -2.57 3.10 -6.71
CA SER A 49 -2.59 1.81 -6.00
C SER A 49 -3.95 1.51 -5.37
N ILE A 50 -4.59 2.51 -4.75
CA ILE A 50 -5.95 2.38 -4.21
C ILE A 50 -6.95 2.11 -5.33
N SER A 51 -6.87 2.85 -6.43
CA SER A 51 -7.76 2.67 -7.58
C SER A 51 -7.73 1.26 -8.16
N GLU A 52 -6.53 0.68 -8.25
CA GLU A 52 -6.30 -0.61 -8.89
C GLU A 52 -6.43 -1.81 -7.94
N SER A 53 -6.40 -1.60 -6.62
CA SER A 53 -6.35 -2.70 -5.64
C SER A 53 -7.61 -2.86 -4.79
N VAL A 54 -8.45 -1.82 -4.70
CA VAL A 54 -9.66 -1.87 -3.87
C VAL A 54 -10.86 -2.25 -4.75
N ASP A 55 -11.35 -3.47 -4.58
CA ASP A 55 -12.43 -4.03 -5.41
C ASP A 55 -13.82 -3.60 -4.95
N VAL A 56 -14.04 -3.60 -3.63
CA VAL A 56 -15.33 -3.25 -3.04
C VAL A 56 -15.13 -2.06 -2.12
N CYS A 57 -15.73 -0.92 -2.47
CA CYS A 57 -15.79 0.25 -1.61
C CYS A 57 -17.12 0.98 -1.74
N ASP A 58 -17.56 1.66 -0.69
CA ASP A 58 -18.62 2.65 -0.80
C ASP A 58 -18.17 3.92 -1.54
N THR A 59 -19.11 4.59 -2.21
CA THR A 59 -18.82 5.75 -3.08
C THR A 59 -18.24 6.91 -2.26
N GLU A 60 -18.77 7.14 -1.07
CA GLU A 60 -18.35 8.19 -0.16
C GLU A 60 -16.90 7.99 0.28
N TRP A 61 -16.49 6.75 0.53
CA TRP A 61 -15.12 6.39 0.89
C TRP A 61 -14.16 6.73 -0.25
N ARG A 62 -14.52 6.36 -1.49
CA ARG A 62 -13.71 6.66 -2.68
C ARG A 62 -13.52 8.17 -2.83
N GLN A 63 -14.61 8.92 -2.73
CA GLN A 63 -14.59 10.39 -2.78
C GLN A 63 -13.77 11.01 -1.65
N GLU A 64 -13.82 10.46 -0.44
CA GLU A 64 -13.05 10.95 0.71
C GLU A 64 -11.54 10.77 0.47
N ILE A 65 -11.12 9.58 0.02
CA ILE A 65 -9.72 9.31 -0.33
C ILE A 65 -9.23 10.25 -1.44
N ASP A 66 -9.99 10.40 -2.53
CA ASP A 66 -9.60 11.27 -3.64
C ASP A 66 -9.49 12.73 -3.19
N LYS A 67 -10.43 13.22 -2.37
CA LYS A 67 -10.36 14.57 -1.79
C LYS A 67 -9.15 14.75 -0.87
N LEU A 68 -8.83 13.76 -0.03
CA LEU A 68 -7.68 13.80 0.88
C LEU A 68 -6.36 13.87 0.10
N LEU A 69 -6.20 13.01 -0.91
CA LEU A 69 -5.01 12.96 -1.74
C LEU A 69 -4.85 14.23 -2.58
N ALA A 70 -5.93 14.71 -3.22
CA ALA A 70 -5.91 15.94 -4.00
C ALA A 70 -5.57 17.17 -3.13
N ALA A 71 -6.14 17.25 -1.93
CA ALA A 71 -5.83 18.32 -0.98
C ALA A 71 -4.37 18.25 -0.49
N GLY A 72 -3.84 17.05 -0.25
CA GLY A 72 -2.44 16.82 0.12
C GLY A 72 -1.47 17.27 -0.98
N ILE A 73 -1.73 16.87 -2.24
CA ILE A 73 -0.94 17.27 -3.40
C ILE A 73 -0.94 18.80 -3.55
N LYS A 74 -2.11 19.43 -3.53
CA LYS A 74 -2.24 20.89 -3.65
C LYS A 74 -1.46 21.65 -2.56
N ARG A 75 -1.43 21.12 -1.33
CA ARG A 75 -0.66 21.72 -0.23
C ARG A 75 0.85 21.58 -0.46
N ILE A 76 1.33 20.39 -0.81
CA ILE A 76 2.74 20.13 -1.11
C ILE A 76 3.24 21.02 -2.26
N GLU A 77 2.40 21.30 -3.25
CA GLU A 77 2.73 22.21 -4.35
C GLU A 77 2.98 23.64 -3.88
N GLY A 78 2.26 24.10 -2.85
CA GLY A 78 2.41 25.42 -2.25
C GLY A 78 3.49 25.54 -1.14
N ASP A 79 3.92 24.42 -0.56
CA ASP A 79 4.91 24.39 0.52
C ASP A 79 6.28 24.92 0.03
N LYS A 80 6.90 25.77 0.84
CA LYS A 80 8.13 26.51 0.50
C LYS A 80 9.37 25.91 1.14
N ALA A 81 9.20 25.11 2.18
CA ALA A 81 10.29 24.42 2.88
C ALA A 81 10.14 22.90 2.84
N ILE A 82 11.26 22.17 2.89
CA ILE A 82 11.27 20.70 2.96
C ILE A 82 10.51 20.21 4.21
N ASP A 83 10.67 20.90 5.33
CA ASP A 83 10.02 20.54 6.60
C ASP A 83 8.48 20.67 6.49
N GLU A 84 7.99 21.65 5.74
CA GLU A 84 6.56 21.82 5.42
C GLU A 84 6.06 20.69 4.52
N ILE A 85 6.79 20.38 3.44
CA ILE A 85 6.46 19.27 2.52
C ILE A 85 6.31 17.96 3.30
N ILE A 86 7.26 17.68 4.20
CA ILE A 86 7.28 16.44 4.99
C ILE A 86 6.12 16.42 6.00
N ALA A 87 5.85 17.55 6.67
CA ALA A 87 4.72 17.67 7.58
C ALA A 87 3.38 17.45 6.85
N THR A 88 3.22 18.05 5.67
CA THR A 88 2.04 17.87 4.81
C THR A 88 1.90 16.43 4.33
N LEU A 89 3.00 15.80 3.90
CA LEU A 89 3.01 14.41 3.47
C LEU A 89 2.60 13.49 4.63
N ALA A 90 3.26 13.59 5.79
CA ALA A 90 2.95 12.78 6.97
C ALA A 90 1.50 12.95 7.43
N GLY A 91 1.01 14.18 7.51
CA GLY A 91 -0.38 14.46 7.89
C GLY A 91 -1.40 13.93 6.88
N THR A 92 -1.06 13.92 5.58
CA THR A 92 -1.90 13.30 4.54
C THR A 92 -1.91 11.79 4.67
N LEU A 93 -0.73 11.16 4.83
CA LEU A 93 -0.59 9.72 4.97
C LEU A 93 -1.34 9.17 6.18
N ILE A 94 -1.27 9.84 7.34
CA ILE A 94 -2.03 9.43 8.54
C ILE A 94 -3.53 9.38 8.25
N ARG A 95 -4.07 10.41 7.58
CA ARG A 95 -5.48 10.46 7.21
C ARG A 95 -5.84 9.34 6.24
N VAL A 96 -5.04 9.17 5.19
CA VAL A 96 -5.24 8.10 4.21
C VAL A 96 -5.20 6.73 4.88
N SER A 97 -4.25 6.46 5.78
CA SER A 97 -4.15 5.18 6.49
C SER A 97 -5.41 4.87 7.29
N PHE A 98 -5.95 5.84 8.04
CA PHE A 98 -7.18 5.62 8.79
C PHE A 98 -8.41 5.49 7.89
N THR A 99 -8.49 6.28 6.82
CA THR A 99 -9.57 6.15 5.85
C THR A 99 -9.52 4.78 5.15
N GLN A 100 -8.34 4.25 4.81
CA GLN A 100 -8.19 2.90 4.24
C GLN A 100 -8.67 1.78 5.17
N ILE A 101 -8.57 1.97 6.48
CA ILE A 101 -9.04 1.03 7.50
C ILE A 101 -10.55 1.16 7.75
N GLY A 102 -11.10 2.37 7.60
CA GLY A 102 -12.51 2.67 7.85
C GLY A 102 -12.78 4.17 7.96
N LEU A 103 -13.52 4.59 8.98
CA LEU A 103 -13.83 5.99 9.23
C LEU A 103 -12.68 6.72 9.93
N MET A 104 -12.24 7.85 9.37
CA MET A 104 -11.30 8.75 10.06
C MET A 104 -11.94 9.30 11.34
N PRO A 105 -11.34 9.09 12.53
CA PRO A 105 -11.88 9.63 13.77
C PRO A 105 -11.76 11.16 13.80
N ASN A 106 -12.84 11.88 13.54
CA ASN A 106 -12.85 13.35 13.60
C ASN A 106 -13.06 13.85 15.04
N ARG A 107 -11.98 13.88 15.81
CA ARG A 107 -11.99 14.25 17.24
C ARG A 107 -11.44 15.66 17.50
N LYS A 108 -11.22 16.45 16.45
CA LYS A 108 -10.64 17.79 16.57
C LYS A 108 -11.52 18.65 17.48
N GLY A 109 -10.91 19.27 18.50
CA GLY A 109 -11.63 20.13 19.45
C GLY A 109 -12.38 19.39 20.56
N SER A 110 -12.31 18.05 20.61
CA SER A 110 -12.87 17.30 21.74
C SER A 110 -11.98 17.45 22.99
N SER A 111 -12.59 17.71 24.14
CA SER A 111 -11.92 17.69 25.45
C SER A 111 -11.74 16.27 26.01
N LYS A 112 -12.38 15.27 25.42
CA LYS A 112 -12.35 13.89 25.90
C LYS A 112 -11.13 13.16 25.32
N SER A 113 -10.25 12.69 26.20
CA SER A 113 -9.19 11.74 25.84
C SER A 113 -9.81 10.43 25.37
N VAL A 114 -9.19 9.79 24.37
CA VAL A 114 -9.64 8.49 23.85
C VAL A 114 -8.64 7.40 24.20
N ASN A 115 -9.13 6.36 24.84
CA ASN A 115 -8.33 5.22 25.24
C ASN A 115 -8.08 4.27 24.06
N LEU A 116 -6.98 3.52 24.12
CA LEU A 116 -6.63 2.47 23.15
C LEU A 116 -7.37 1.14 23.44
N ARG A 117 -8.70 1.20 23.54
CA ARG A 117 -9.56 0.01 23.72
C ARG A 117 -10.19 -0.40 22.39
N LYS A 118 -10.31 -1.70 22.12
CA LYS A 118 -10.81 -2.26 20.85
C LYS A 118 -12.12 -1.61 20.38
N GLU A 119 -13.07 -1.39 21.28
CA GLU A 119 -14.37 -0.77 21.00
C GLU A 119 -14.26 0.66 20.48
N SER A 120 -13.29 1.45 20.96
CA SER A 120 -13.08 2.85 20.59
C SER A 120 -12.40 3.04 19.22
N TRP A 121 -11.95 1.93 18.61
CA TRP A 121 -11.21 1.90 17.34
C TRP A 121 -11.83 0.95 16.31
N ARG A 122 -13.08 0.52 16.51
CA ARG A 122 -13.87 -0.11 15.46
C ARG A 122 -14.38 0.97 14.51
N LEU A 123 -13.73 1.10 13.35
CA LEU A 123 -13.96 2.21 12.40
C LEU A 123 -14.89 1.83 11.23
N ASN A 124 -15.44 0.62 11.22
CA ASN A 124 -16.21 0.07 10.10
C ASN A 124 -17.74 0.16 10.29
N CYS A 125 -18.24 1.11 11.08
CA CYS A 125 -19.66 1.16 11.47
C CYS A 125 -20.63 1.10 10.27
N PHE A 126 -20.30 1.78 9.17
CA PHE A 126 -21.07 1.79 7.92
C PHE A 126 -20.17 1.75 6.67
N ARG A 127 -18.86 1.55 6.84
CA ARG A 127 -17.90 1.49 5.73
C ARG A 127 -17.75 0.04 5.25
N SER A 128 -17.74 -0.14 3.93
CA SER A 128 -17.30 -1.38 3.29
C SER A 128 -16.05 -1.06 2.48
N VAL A 129 -14.93 -1.71 2.82
CA VAL A 129 -13.68 -1.67 2.03
C VAL A 129 -13.10 -3.06 2.06
N ILE A 130 -12.98 -3.70 0.89
CA ILE A 130 -12.51 -5.08 0.78
C ILE A 130 -11.47 -5.17 -0.34
N TYR A 131 -10.32 -5.75 0.00
CA TYR A 131 -9.33 -6.22 -0.95
C TYR A 131 -9.64 -7.69 -1.25
N THR A 132 -9.92 -8.03 -2.51
CA THR A 132 -10.20 -9.41 -2.88
C THR A 132 -9.04 -10.01 -3.65
N GLN A 133 -8.82 -11.31 -3.44
CA GLN A 133 -7.82 -12.06 -4.20
C GLN A 133 -8.55 -12.88 -5.25
N ASN A 134 -8.27 -12.61 -6.52
CA ASN A 134 -8.83 -13.36 -7.62
C ASN A 134 -8.17 -14.75 -7.77
N ILE A 135 -8.76 -15.62 -8.61
CA ILE A 135 -8.30 -17.00 -8.81
C ILE A 135 -6.84 -17.04 -9.28
N LYS A 136 -6.45 -16.20 -10.24
CA LYS A 136 -5.06 -16.17 -10.75
C LYS A 136 -4.06 -15.78 -9.66
N GLN A 137 -4.41 -14.81 -8.82
CA GLN A 137 -3.58 -14.40 -7.69
C GLN A 137 -3.47 -15.51 -6.63
N LYS A 138 -4.53 -16.29 -6.39
CA LYS A 138 -4.49 -17.46 -5.50
C LYS A 138 -3.59 -18.56 -6.06
N GLU A 139 -3.73 -18.89 -7.34
CA GLU A 139 -2.88 -19.88 -8.01
C GLU A 139 -1.41 -19.45 -8.00
N HIS A 140 -1.12 -18.17 -8.26
CA HIS A 140 0.24 -17.66 -8.22
C HIS A 140 0.83 -17.69 -6.81
N GLN A 141 0.04 -17.35 -5.78
CA GLN A 141 0.47 -17.48 -4.39
C GLN A 141 0.78 -18.93 -4.04
N PHE A 142 -0.08 -19.87 -4.44
CA PHE A 142 0.15 -21.30 -4.23
C PHE A 142 1.43 -21.75 -4.94
N TRP A 143 1.59 -21.38 -6.21
CA TRP A 143 2.79 -21.67 -7.00
C TRP A 143 4.06 -21.17 -6.31
N SER A 144 4.07 -19.91 -5.86
CA SER A 144 5.23 -19.32 -5.21
C SER A 144 5.60 -20.04 -3.91
N LYS A 145 4.61 -20.36 -3.07
CA LYS A 145 4.84 -21.11 -1.82
C LYS A 145 5.34 -22.52 -2.09
N GLN A 146 4.68 -23.23 -3.00
CA GLN A 146 5.09 -24.57 -3.39
C GLN A 146 6.52 -24.58 -3.93
N GLN A 147 6.89 -23.61 -4.77
CA GLN A 147 8.25 -23.49 -5.30
C GLN A 147 9.31 -23.34 -4.20
N GLN A 148 9.00 -22.56 -3.16
CA GLN A 148 9.88 -22.39 -2.00
C GLN A 148 10.03 -23.69 -1.20
N GLU A 149 8.98 -24.51 -1.16
CA GLU A 149 8.95 -25.76 -0.40
C GLU A 149 9.62 -26.93 -1.14
N ILE A 150 9.34 -27.10 -2.44
CA ILE A 150 9.78 -28.28 -3.21
C ILE A 150 10.90 -27.97 -4.23
N GLY A 151 11.21 -26.69 -4.46
CA GLY A 151 12.17 -26.26 -5.46
C GLY A 151 11.61 -26.16 -6.88
N PHE A 152 12.36 -25.49 -7.75
CA PHE A 152 11.95 -25.19 -9.14
C PHE A 152 11.72 -26.45 -9.98
N ASP A 153 12.68 -27.37 -9.98
CA ASP A 153 12.64 -28.56 -10.85
C ASP A 153 11.47 -29.49 -10.50
N ALA A 154 11.29 -29.77 -9.20
CA ALA A 154 10.20 -30.61 -8.72
C ALA A 154 8.81 -30.00 -9.02
N GLN A 155 8.72 -28.67 -8.96
CA GLN A 155 7.50 -27.96 -9.34
C GLN A 155 7.22 -28.07 -10.85
N CYS A 156 8.24 -27.92 -11.71
CA CYS A 156 8.08 -28.11 -13.15
C CYS A 156 7.58 -29.52 -13.49
N ASP A 157 8.13 -30.55 -12.83
CA ASP A 157 7.69 -31.93 -13.00
C ASP A 157 6.22 -32.13 -12.55
N LEU A 158 5.85 -31.54 -11.41
CA LEU A 158 4.49 -31.63 -10.89
C LEU A 158 3.49 -30.93 -11.82
N TYR A 159 3.85 -29.76 -12.34
CA TYR A 159 3.03 -29.02 -13.28
C TYR A 159 2.89 -29.74 -14.63
N TYR A 160 3.94 -30.42 -15.09
CA TYR A 160 3.86 -31.26 -16.28
C TYR A 160 2.89 -32.44 -16.08
N LYS A 161 2.91 -33.07 -14.90
CA LYS A 161 1.92 -34.11 -14.54
C LYS A 161 0.50 -33.56 -14.53
N TYR A 162 0.31 -32.34 -14.02
CA TYR A 162 -0.99 -31.65 -14.05
C TYR A 162 -1.50 -31.47 -15.49
N ILE A 163 -0.70 -30.90 -16.38
CA ILE A 163 -1.08 -30.72 -17.80
C ILE A 163 -1.45 -32.06 -18.44
N LYS A 164 -0.65 -33.11 -18.19
CA LYS A 164 -0.91 -34.46 -18.70
C LYS A 164 -2.21 -35.08 -18.18
N SER A 165 -2.59 -34.77 -16.94
CA SER A 165 -3.82 -35.30 -16.34
C SER A 165 -5.08 -34.80 -17.04
N LYS A 166 -5.00 -33.70 -17.82
CA LYS A 166 -6.15 -33.02 -18.43
C LYS A 166 -7.25 -32.70 -17.41
N SER A 167 -6.88 -32.46 -16.15
CA SER A 167 -7.83 -32.10 -15.11
C SER A 167 -8.57 -30.81 -15.46
N CYS A 168 -9.86 -30.78 -15.17
CA CYS A 168 -10.67 -29.56 -15.27
C CYS A 168 -10.59 -28.69 -14.00
N THR A 169 -9.89 -29.15 -12.96
CA THR A 169 -9.70 -28.41 -11.70
C THR A 169 -8.48 -27.49 -11.77
N LEU A 170 -8.43 -26.52 -10.85
CA LEU A 170 -7.28 -25.63 -10.73
C LEU A 170 -6.03 -26.40 -10.30
N TYR A 171 -4.84 -25.89 -10.65
CA TYR A 171 -3.58 -26.56 -10.31
C TYR A 171 -3.42 -26.74 -8.80
N SER A 172 -3.76 -25.71 -8.01
CA SER A 172 -3.69 -25.80 -6.54
C SER A 172 -4.64 -26.84 -5.95
N GLU A 173 -5.82 -27.06 -6.54
CA GLU A 173 -6.79 -28.06 -6.11
C GLU A 173 -6.33 -29.45 -6.51
N TRP A 174 -5.91 -29.63 -7.76
CA TRP A 174 -5.32 -30.87 -8.26
C TRP A 174 -4.12 -31.33 -7.43
N CYS A 175 -3.28 -30.40 -6.99
CA CYS A 175 -2.14 -30.71 -6.13
C CYS A 175 -2.60 -31.29 -4.79
N LYS A 176 -3.70 -30.82 -4.20
CA LYS A 176 -4.20 -31.36 -2.91
C LYS A 176 -4.69 -32.80 -3.04
N ASP A 177 -5.25 -33.15 -4.18
CA ASP A 177 -5.80 -34.48 -4.43
C ASP A 177 -4.70 -35.53 -4.67
N ILE A 178 -3.53 -35.12 -5.15
CA ILE A 178 -2.45 -36.02 -5.59
C ILE A 178 -1.22 -35.94 -4.69
N VAL A 179 -0.92 -34.75 -4.19
CA VAL A 179 0.16 -34.50 -3.23
C VAL A 179 -0.51 -34.22 -1.90
N LYS A 180 -0.64 -35.27 -1.08
CA LYS A 180 -0.99 -35.12 0.33
C LYS A 180 0.14 -34.35 1.02
N PHE A 181 0.03 -33.03 1.02
CA PHE A 181 0.75 -32.17 1.96
C PHE A 181 0.02 -32.16 3.29
#